data_AF-R7AYB8-F1
#
_entry.id   AF-R7AYB8-F1
#
_cell.length_a   1.000
_cell.length_b   1.000
_cell.length_c   1.000
_cell.angle_alpha   90.00
_cell.angle_beta   90.00
_cell.angle_gamma   90.00
#
_symmetry.space_group_name_H-M   'P 1'
#
loop_
_entity.id
_entity.type
_entity.pdbx_description
1 polymer ?
#
loop_
_entity_poly.entity_id
_entity_poly.type
_entity_poly.pdbx_seq_one_letter_code
_entity_poly.pdbx_strand_id
1 'polypeptide(L)'
;MKRFAIVCILCAMLLAGLQGCRKVENEESSAPAASQDAPQQDTAGAETQPPTEEATQEPVQTHDLGQVDPETEHILDPDKVLDTALRTSLNQSAAKIARQYHLNLTIDIVQKLGDQKPAAYAQADYEALYPADSSGVLFLINNDTGEDYLYVSGDCGRFLTDSVRTELLIRISPMLAVSDYQQAVQTVLDTIAEVCPAHVFDQAGAMDPADIADLEDTAKQLYASKKLTAVVCTSEDASQEAADVLFEKLYGTETDGILLMLDTQGEMMYVSLGGSIRSSIGGTTIGAMLDRIDMERRDGAAAAAKKFFSEAETLER
;
A
#
# COMPACT_ATOMS: atom_id res chain seq x y z
N MET A 1 -5.30 -46.85 -28.70
CA MET A 1 -5.21 -46.82 -30.17
C MET A 1 -6.09 -45.68 -30.71
N LYS A 2 -5.43 -44.71 -31.34
CA LYS A 2 -5.88 -43.67 -32.28
C LYS A 2 -7.38 -43.56 -32.59
N ARG A 3 -7.90 -42.33 -32.51
CA ARG A 3 -8.52 -41.62 -33.65
C ARG A 3 -8.61 -40.11 -33.37
N PHE A 4 -7.76 -39.37 -34.08
CA PHE A 4 -7.80 -37.93 -34.33
C PHE A 4 -8.76 -37.63 -35.49
N ALA A 5 -9.46 -36.48 -35.42
CA ALA A 5 -9.97 -35.68 -36.53
C ALA A 5 -10.43 -34.34 -35.91
N ILE A 6 -9.67 -33.25 -35.88
CA ILE A 6 -9.33 -32.30 -36.96
C ILE A 6 -10.51 -32.02 -37.89
N VAL A 7 -11.20 -30.91 -37.64
CA VAL A 7 -11.89 -30.11 -38.66
C VAL A 7 -11.52 -28.65 -38.42
N CYS A 8 -10.64 -28.14 -39.28
CA CYS A 8 -10.37 -26.72 -39.45
C CYS A 8 -11.44 -26.15 -40.40
N ILE A 9 -12.13 -25.08 -40.01
CA ILE A 9 -12.80 -24.18 -40.95
C ILE A 9 -12.38 -22.75 -40.61
N LEU A 10 -11.65 -22.17 -41.57
CA LEU A 10 -11.40 -20.75 -41.71
C LEU A 10 -12.72 -19.97 -41.76
N CYS A 11 -12.79 -18.87 -41.01
CA CYS A 11 -13.44 -17.65 -41.50
C CYS A 11 -12.51 -16.48 -41.17
N ALA A 12 -11.81 -16.05 -42.22
CA ALA A 12 -11.08 -14.79 -42.24
C ALA A 12 -12.05 -13.63 -42.55
N MET A 13 -11.65 -12.45 -42.04
CA MET A 13 -12.13 -11.11 -42.37
C MET A 13 -13.33 -10.57 -41.60
N LEU A 14 -13.01 -9.77 -40.57
CA LEU A 14 -13.41 -8.36 -40.52
C LEU A 14 -12.37 -7.56 -39.73
N LEU A 15 -11.42 -6.99 -40.48
CA LEU A 15 -10.58 -5.88 -40.07
C LEU A 15 -11.40 -4.59 -40.25
N ALA A 16 -11.76 -3.93 -39.16
CA ALA A 16 -11.99 -2.49 -39.12
C ALA A 16 -11.98 -2.03 -37.65
N GLY A 17 -11.00 -1.19 -37.28
CA GLY A 17 -11.03 -0.46 -36.01
C GLY A 17 -9.86 -0.68 -35.04
N LEU A 18 -8.63 -0.81 -35.53
CA LEU A 18 -7.44 -0.52 -34.71
C LEU A 18 -6.86 0.81 -35.18
N GLN A 19 -7.31 1.89 -34.56
CA GLN A 19 -6.61 3.18 -34.52
C GLN A 19 -6.51 3.60 -33.07
N GLY A 20 -5.28 3.78 -32.58
CA GLY A 20 -5.02 4.48 -31.34
C GLY A 20 -4.14 3.73 -30.34
N CYS A 21 -2.89 3.40 -30.72
CA CYS A 21 -1.83 3.52 -29.73
C CYS A 21 -1.79 4.99 -29.30
N ARG A 22 -2.11 5.28 -28.03
CA ARG A 22 -1.88 6.62 -27.48
C ARG A 22 -1.20 6.48 -26.12
N LYS A 23 0.11 6.71 -26.19
CA LYS A 23 0.99 7.41 -25.24
C LYS A 23 0.51 7.40 -23.78
N VAL A 24 1.19 6.62 -22.95
CA VAL A 24 1.29 6.84 -21.52
C VAL A 24 2.06 8.14 -21.33
N GLU A 25 1.42 9.17 -20.79
CA GLU A 25 2.09 10.37 -20.28
C GLU A 25 2.15 10.23 -18.76
N ASN A 26 3.35 9.98 -18.24
CA ASN A 26 3.65 10.14 -16.82
C ASN A 26 3.91 11.63 -16.56
N GLU A 27 3.12 12.24 -15.68
CA GLU A 27 3.48 13.51 -15.07
C GLU A 27 4.18 13.24 -13.74
N GLU A 28 5.45 13.62 -13.66
CA GLU A 28 6.25 13.64 -12.42
C GLU A 28 5.74 14.77 -11.51
N SER A 29 5.30 14.42 -10.31
CA SER A 29 5.09 15.41 -9.24
C SER A 29 6.45 15.77 -8.63
N SER A 30 6.91 16.99 -8.88
CA SER A 30 8.21 17.50 -8.41
C SER A 30 8.08 18.20 -7.06
N ALA A 31 8.89 17.79 -6.08
CA ALA A 31 9.16 18.54 -4.84
C ALA A 31 10.19 19.67 -5.10
N PRO A 32 10.13 20.84 -4.41
CA PRO A 32 11.09 21.91 -4.64
C PRO A 32 12.28 21.85 -3.66
N ALA A 33 13.50 21.93 -4.22
CA ALA A 33 14.73 22.21 -3.49
C ALA A 33 15.18 23.67 -3.68
N ALA A 34 15.90 24.16 -2.66
CA ALA A 34 16.20 25.55 -2.35
C ALA A 34 17.16 26.30 -3.32
N SER A 35 17.07 27.62 -3.19
CA SER A 35 17.70 28.73 -3.92
C SER A 35 19.22 28.84 -3.81
N GLN A 36 19.87 29.45 -4.83
CA GLN A 36 20.92 30.47 -4.68
C GLN A 36 21.21 31.28 -5.98
N ASP A 37 21.41 32.59 -5.79
CA ASP A 37 21.62 33.77 -6.69
C ASP A 37 22.82 33.67 -7.69
N ALA A 38 22.78 34.09 -8.98
CA ALA A 38 22.67 35.42 -9.68
C ALA A 38 24.05 35.86 -10.29
N PRO A 39 24.20 36.87 -11.21
CA PRO A 39 23.21 37.74 -11.89
C PRO A 39 23.41 38.07 -13.41
N GLN A 40 22.31 38.61 -14.00
CA GLN A 40 22.15 39.72 -14.99
C GLN A 40 22.64 39.65 -16.47
N GLN A 41 21.73 39.89 -17.44
CA GLN A 41 21.52 41.25 -18.03
C GLN A 41 20.30 41.37 -18.98
N ASP A 42 19.54 42.45 -18.74
CA ASP A 42 18.55 43.22 -19.52
C ASP A 42 18.14 42.81 -20.95
N THR A 43 16.82 42.74 -21.19
CA THR A 43 16.15 43.67 -22.13
C THR A 43 14.65 43.72 -21.92
N ALA A 44 14.12 44.95 -21.99
CA ALA A 44 12.73 45.31 -21.76
C ALA A 44 11.79 44.83 -22.88
N GLY A 45 10.66 44.24 -22.47
CA GLY A 45 9.48 44.00 -23.30
C GLY A 45 8.26 43.98 -22.40
N ALA A 46 7.43 45.02 -22.47
CA ALA A 46 6.21 45.14 -21.71
C ALA A 46 5.13 44.24 -22.32
N GLU A 47 4.80 43.15 -21.64
CA GLU A 47 3.55 42.41 -21.85
C GLU A 47 2.87 42.24 -20.49
N THR A 48 1.67 42.82 -20.38
CA THR A 48 0.82 42.76 -19.21
C THR A 48 0.34 41.32 -19.02
N GLN A 49 0.95 40.58 -18.08
CA GLN A 49 0.41 39.29 -17.64
C GLN A 49 -0.93 39.54 -16.91
N PRO A 50 -2.02 38.83 -17.26
CA PRO A 50 -3.18 38.78 -16.38
C PRO A 50 -2.80 38.03 -15.09
N PRO A 51 -3.43 38.36 -13.95
CA PRO A 51 -3.13 37.72 -12.68
C PRO A 51 -3.45 36.22 -12.78
N THR A 52 -2.48 35.39 -12.39
CA THR A 52 -2.70 33.97 -12.11
C THR A 52 -3.68 33.88 -10.94
N GLU A 53 -4.94 33.60 -11.24
CA GLU A 53 -5.91 33.14 -10.24
C GLU A 53 -5.43 31.78 -9.74
N GLU A 54 -5.09 31.68 -8.46
CA GLU A 54 -5.11 30.40 -7.75
C GLU A 54 -6.53 29.86 -7.85
N ALA A 55 -6.74 28.92 -8.77
CA ALA A 55 -7.97 28.16 -8.85
C ALA A 55 -8.10 27.37 -7.55
N THR A 56 -8.88 27.89 -6.62
CA THR A 56 -9.43 27.10 -5.52
C THR A 56 -10.30 26.03 -6.18
N GLN A 57 -9.78 24.81 -6.31
CA GLN A 57 -10.54 23.69 -6.86
C GLN A 57 -11.75 23.47 -5.95
N GLU A 58 -12.95 23.54 -6.52
CA GLU A 58 -14.16 23.10 -5.82
C GLU A 58 -13.99 21.62 -5.44
N PRO A 59 -14.50 21.19 -4.27
CA PRO A 59 -14.40 19.81 -3.85
C PRO A 59 -14.99 18.89 -4.93
N VAL A 60 -14.19 17.89 -5.33
CA VAL A 60 -14.58 16.83 -6.25
C VAL A 60 -15.82 16.15 -5.66
N GLN A 61 -16.98 16.29 -6.32
CA GLN A 61 -18.21 15.66 -5.84
C GLN A 61 -18.16 14.16 -6.12
N THR A 62 -17.82 13.37 -5.10
CA THR A 62 -17.90 11.92 -5.20
C THR A 62 -19.31 11.42 -4.88
N HIS A 63 -19.53 10.11 -5.03
CA HIS A 63 -20.80 9.50 -4.69
C HIS A 63 -21.08 9.65 -3.18
N ASP A 64 -22.36 9.72 -2.76
CA ASP A 64 -22.71 9.81 -1.33
C ASP A 64 -22.30 8.51 -0.65
N LEU A 65 -21.10 8.52 -0.05
CA LEU A 65 -20.51 7.41 0.71
C LEU A 65 -21.35 7.06 1.95
N GLY A 66 -22.41 7.81 2.28
CA GLY A 66 -23.34 7.48 3.35
C GLY A 66 -22.66 7.22 4.70
N GLN A 67 -23.09 6.17 5.42
CA GLN A 67 -22.42 5.65 6.61
C GLN A 67 -21.62 4.39 6.26
N VAL A 68 -20.64 4.50 5.36
CA VAL A 68 -19.65 3.43 5.17
C VAL A 68 -18.79 3.34 6.43
N ASP A 69 -18.69 2.14 6.99
CA ASP A 69 -17.70 1.82 8.03
C ASP A 69 -16.47 1.20 7.35
N PRO A 70 -15.37 1.97 7.16
CA PRO A 70 -14.21 1.50 6.41
C PRO A 70 -13.43 0.38 7.12
N GLU A 71 -13.76 0.04 8.37
CA GLU A 71 -13.19 -1.11 9.08
C GLU A 71 -13.89 -2.44 8.74
N THR A 72 -15.12 -2.37 8.20
CA THR A 72 -15.95 -3.55 7.92
C THR A 72 -16.46 -3.63 6.48
N GLU A 73 -16.54 -2.50 5.78
CA GLU A 73 -16.96 -2.36 4.40
C GLU A 73 -15.79 -1.98 3.49
N HIS A 74 -15.28 -2.97 2.76
CA HIS A 74 -14.18 -2.83 1.80
C HIS A 74 -14.65 -2.87 0.34
N ILE A 75 -15.93 -3.19 0.08
CA ILE A 75 -16.53 -3.17 -1.26
C ILE A 75 -17.64 -2.12 -1.32
N LEU A 76 -17.40 -1.06 -2.08
CA LEU A 76 -18.39 -0.06 -2.46
C LEU A 76 -18.98 -0.46 -3.82
N ASP A 77 -20.27 -0.75 -3.82
CA ASP A 77 -21.02 -1.19 -5.02
C ASP A 77 -22.45 -0.61 -4.93
N PRO A 78 -22.60 0.72 -5.06
CA PRO A 78 -23.88 1.40 -4.89
C PRO A 78 -24.94 0.95 -5.92
N ASP A 79 -24.49 0.63 -7.14
CA ASP A 79 -25.34 0.15 -8.23
C ASP A 79 -25.69 -1.35 -8.13
N LYS A 80 -25.13 -2.07 -7.14
CA LYS A 80 -25.38 -3.50 -6.88
C LYS A 80 -25.09 -4.37 -8.10
N VAL A 81 -23.94 -4.10 -8.72
CA VAL A 81 -23.42 -4.87 -9.85
C VAL A 81 -23.11 -6.30 -9.43
N LEU A 82 -22.63 -6.48 -8.20
CA LEU A 82 -22.35 -7.77 -7.61
C LEU A 82 -23.60 -8.35 -6.96
N ASP A 83 -23.77 -9.67 -7.09
CA ASP A 83 -24.71 -10.37 -6.23
C ASP A 83 -24.21 -10.38 -4.77
N THR A 84 -25.14 -10.61 -3.84
CA THR A 84 -24.85 -10.56 -2.39
C THR A 84 -23.79 -11.56 -1.97
N ALA A 85 -23.78 -12.76 -2.54
CA ALA A 85 -22.84 -13.81 -2.14
C ALA A 85 -21.41 -13.45 -2.58
N LEU A 86 -21.26 -12.97 -3.82
CA LEU A 86 -19.99 -12.52 -4.36
C LEU A 86 -19.47 -11.29 -3.61
N ARG A 87 -20.31 -10.27 -3.38
CA ARG A 87 -19.93 -9.07 -2.60
C ARG A 87 -19.43 -9.46 -1.22
N THR A 88 -20.16 -10.32 -0.49
CA THR A 88 -19.73 -10.80 0.83
C THR A 88 -18.40 -11.54 0.77
N SER A 89 -18.22 -12.42 -0.21
CA SER A 89 -16.97 -13.17 -0.37
C SER A 89 -15.78 -12.24 -0.64
N LEU A 90 -15.92 -11.28 -1.54
CA LEU A 90 -14.85 -10.33 -1.86
C LEU A 90 -14.55 -9.39 -0.69
N ASN A 91 -15.58 -8.92 0.03
CA ASN A 91 -15.39 -8.11 1.22
C ASN A 91 -14.61 -8.86 2.32
N GLN A 92 -14.88 -10.16 2.50
CA GLN A 92 -14.13 -11.00 3.44
C GLN A 92 -12.67 -11.18 3.00
N SER A 93 -12.42 -11.39 1.71
CA SER A 93 -11.05 -11.47 1.18
C SER A 93 -10.31 -10.13 1.37
N ALA A 94 -10.93 -9.01 1.04
CA ALA A 94 -10.35 -7.68 1.20
C ALA A 94 -10.07 -7.36 2.68
N ALA A 95 -11.02 -7.63 3.59
CA ALA A 95 -10.83 -7.46 5.03
C ALA A 95 -9.65 -8.26 5.57
N LYS A 96 -9.45 -9.49 5.06
CA LYS A 96 -8.31 -10.32 5.44
C LYS A 96 -7.00 -9.68 5.00
N ILE A 97 -6.91 -9.20 3.76
CA ILE A 97 -5.70 -8.53 3.24
C ILE A 97 -5.44 -7.23 4.00
N ALA A 98 -6.44 -6.37 4.16
CA ALA A 98 -6.35 -5.13 4.91
C ALA A 98 -5.75 -5.36 6.32
N ARG A 99 -6.27 -6.36 7.04
CA ARG A 99 -5.76 -6.71 8.38
C ARG A 99 -4.38 -7.34 8.38
N GLN A 100 -4.09 -8.21 7.42
CA GLN A 100 -2.82 -8.94 7.39
C GLN A 100 -1.64 -8.02 7.06
N TYR A 101 -1.86 -7.04 6.18
CA TYR A 101 -0.84 -6.10 5.71
C TYR A 101 -0.97 -4.71 6.33
N HIS A 102 -1.96 -4.52 7.20
CA HIS A 102 -2.22 -3.28 7.94
C HIS A 102 -2.40 -2.06 7.03
N LEU A 103 -3.17 -2.25 5.97
CA LEU A 103 -3.47 -1.25 4.94
C LEU A 103 -4.94 -0.86 4.99
N ASN A 104 -5.20 0.42 4.75
CA ASN A 104 -6.54 0.83 4.31
C ASN A 104 -6.78 0.26 2.92
N LEU A 105 -7.95 -0.34 2.69
CA LEU A 105 -8.24 -1.03 1.43
C LEU A 105 -9.72 -0.93 1.09
N THR A 106 -9.99 -0.29 -0.05
CA THR A 106 -11.33 -0.19 -0.64
C THR A 106 -11.30 -0.64 -2.08
N ILE A 107 -12.33 -1.37 -2.49
CA ILE A 107 -12.64 -1.67 -3.89
C ILE A 107 -13.95 -0.95 -4.18
N ASP A 108 -13.91 -0.06 -5.17
CA ASP A 108 -15.02 0.79 -5.54
C ASP A 108 -15.48 0.48 -6.96
N ILE A 109 -16.75 0.11 -7.11
CA ILE A 109 -17.35 -0.31 -8.37
C ILE A 109 -18.39 0.72 -8.77
N VAL A 110 -18.09 1.46 -9.84
CA VAL A 110 -18.93 2.56 -10.31
C VAL A 110 -19.47 2.28 -11.70
N GLN A 111 -20.71 2.67 -11.95
CA GLN A 111 -21.31 2.65 -13.29
C GLN A 111 -21.18 3.99 -14.03
N LYS A 112 -20.95 5.09 -13.30
CA LYS A 112 -20.84 6.45 -13.84
C LYS A 112 -19.87 7.29 -13.02
N LEU A 113 -18.87 7.86 -13.70
CA LEU A 113 -17.96 8.86 -13.13
C LEU A 113 -18.37 10.29 -13.47
N GLY A 114 -19.25 10.46 -14.47
CA GLY A 114 -19.59 11.80 -14.97
C GLY A 114 -18.37 12.43 -15.68
N ASP A 115 -18.07 13.69 -15.36
CA ASP A 115 -16.95 14.42 -15.97
C ASP A 115 -15.62 14.26 -15.23
N GLN A 116 -15.58 13.41 -14.19
CA GLN A 116 -14.40 13.21 -13.35
C GLN A 116 -13.41 12.25 -14.01
N LYS A 117 -12.11 12.56 -13.86
CA LYS A 117 -11.04 11.63 -14.23
C LYS A 117 -10.93 10.51 -13.19
N PRO A 118 -10.70 9.25 -13.59
CA PRO A 118 -10.61 8.11 -12.67
C PRO A 118 -9.63 8.32 -11.51
N ALA A 119 -8.46 8.89 -11.79
CA ALA A 119 -7.45 9.16 -10.75
C ALA A 119 -7.93 10.16 -9.68
N ALA A 120 -8.55 11.26 -10.12
CA ALA A 120 -9.05 12.30 -9.21
C ALA A 120 -10.25 11.79 -8.40
N TYR A 121 -11.09 10.95 -9.00
CA TYR A 121 -12.19 10.29 -8.31
C TYR A 121 -11.70 9.34 -7.22
N ALA A 122 -10.81 8.40 -7.58
CA ALA A 122 -10.27 7.41 -6.66
C ALA A 122 -9.53 8.06 -5.48
N GLN A 123 -8.79 9.15 -5.73
CA GLN A 123 -8.15 9.93 -4.66
C GLN A 123 -9.20 10.55 -3.72
N ALA A 124 -10.19 11.25 -4.27
CA ALA A 124 -11.21 11.94 -3.47
C ALA A 124 -12.00 10.96 -2.59
N ASP A 125 -12.34 9.78 -3.12
CA ASP A 125 -13.03 8.75 -2.34
C ASP A 125 -12.14 8.11 -1.28
N TYR A 126 -10.86 7.90 -1.55
CA TYR A 126 -9.93 7.42 -0.53
C TYR A 126 -9.81 8.43 0.62
N GLU A 127 -9.62 9.72 0.31
CA GLU A 127 -9.46 10.80 1.28
C GLU A 127 -10.76 11.09 2.06
N ALA A 128 -11.92 10.76 1.51
CA ALA A 128 -13.19 10.83 2.22
C ALA A 128 -13.37 9.71 3.25
N LEU A 129 -12.77 8.54 3.00
CA LEU A 129 -12.87 7.35 3.86
C LEU A 129 -11.78 7.29 4.94
N TYR A 130 -10.58 7.76 4.60
CA TYR A 130 -9.38 7.53 5.39
C TYR A 130 -8.66 8.84 5.71
N PRO A 131 -7.90 8.90 6.83
CA PRO A 131 -7.04 10.04 7.11
C PRO A 131 -6.08 10.31 5.96
N ALA A 132 -5.80 11.60 5.72
CA ALA A 132 -4.73 12.01 4.81
C ALA A 132 -3.41 11.30 5.18
N ASP A 133 -2.62 10.95 4.16
CA ASP A 133 -1.32 10.27 4.27
C ASP A 133 -1.36 8.87 4.92
N SER A 134 -2.54 8.33 5.20
CA SER A 134 -2.65 6.94 5.66
C SER A 134 -2.26 5.95 4.57
N SER A 135 -1.52 4.91 4.95
CA SER A 135 -1.07 3.87 4.04
C SER A 135 -2.22 2.98 3.56
N GLY A 136 -2.44 2.90 2.26
CA GLY A 136 -3.52 2.09 1.71
C GLY A 136 -3.78 2.25 0.22
N VAL A 137 -4.85 1.58 -0.22
CA VAL A 137 -5.21 1.39 -1.62
C VAL A 137 -6.70 1.60 -1.83
N LEU A 138 -7.07 2.33 -2.89
CA LEU A 138 -8.42 2.29 -3.47
C LEU A 138 -8.33 1.75 -4.89
N PHE A 139 -8.99 0.61 -5.13
CA PHE A 139 -9.13 0.02 -6.45
C PHE A 139 -10.47 0.42 -7.07
N LEU A 140 -10.42 1.33 -8.03
CA LEU A 140 -11.58 1.80 -8.78
C LEU A 140 -11.80 0.91 -10.01
N ILE A 141 -12.93 0.21 -10.03
CA ILE A 141 -13.48 -0.48 -11.19
C ILE A 141 -14.50 0.43 -11.85
N ASN A 142 -14.13 0.98 -12.99
CA ASN A 142 -14.86 2.04 -13.66
C ASN A 142 -15.60 1.49 -14.90
N ASN A 143 -16.85 1.08 -14.71
CA ASN A 143 -17.67 0.54 -15.79
C ASN A 143 -18.20 1.62 -16.77
N ASP A 144 -17.98 2.92 -16.49
CA ASP A 144 -18.42 4.02 -17.36
C ASP A 144 -17.51 4.14 -18.58
N THR A 145 -16.21 4.34 -18.35
CA THR A 145 -15.21 4.52 -19.43
C THR A 145 -14.36 3.28 -19.68
N GLY A 146 -14.37 2.31 -18.75
CA GLY A 146 -13.46 1.15 -18.78
C GLY A 146 -12.02 1.49 -18.39
N GLU A 147 -11.78 2.71 -17.90
CA GLU A 147 -10.48 3.14 -17.39
C GLU A 147 -10.45 2.92 -15.88
N ASP A 148 -10.06 1.71 -15.48
CA ASP A 148 -9.85 1.32 -14.09
C ASP A 148 -8.61 2.00 -13.50
N TYR A 149 -8.61 2.22 -12.19
CA TYR A 149 -7.51 2.93 -11.53
C TYR A 149 -7.17 2.33 -10.16
N LEU A 150 -5.88 2.34 -9.82
CA LEU A 150 -5.39 1.91 -8.51
C LEU A 150 -4.73 3.09 -7.80
N TYR A 151 -5.50 3.77 -6.96
CA TYR A 151 -4.98 4.82 -6.09
C TYR A 151 -4.23 4.18 -4.92
N VAL A 152 -3.08 4.74 -4.59
CA VAL A 152 -2.20 4.26 -3.53
C VAL A 152 -1.69 5.45 -2.74
N SER A 153 -1.75 5.35 -1.41
CA SER A 153 -1.29 6.39 -0.49
C SER A 153 -0.39 5.81 0.60
N GLY A 154 0.44 6.67 1.19
CA GLY A 154 1.39 6.34 2.26
C GLY A 154 2.44 5.30 1.87
N ASP A 155 2.99 4.63 2.89
CA ASP A 155 4.20 3.79 2.78
C ASP A 155 4.04 2.61 1.81
N CYS A 156 2.83 2.10 1.62
CA CYS A 156 2.60 0.98 0.71
C CYS A 156 2.91 1.32 -0.76
N GLY A 157 2.94 2.61 -1.13
CA GLY A 157 3.35 3.09 -2.44
C GLY A 157 4.81 2.77 -2.80
N ARG A 158 5.67 2.53 -1.81
CA ARG A 158 7.05 2.06 -2.04
C ARG A 158 7.10 0.65 -2.62
N PHE A 159 6.06 -0.15 -2.38
CA PHE A 159 5.96 -1.55 -2.84
C PHE A 159 5.02 -1.68 -4.04
N LEU A 160 3.91 -0.93 -4.01
CA LEU A 160 2.96 -0.79 -5.12
C LEU A 160 3.43 0.29 -6.10
N THR A 161 4.64 0.11 -6.64
CA THR A 161 5.27 1.05 -7.58
C THR A 161 4.45 1.20 -8.86
N ASP A 162 4.67 2.28 -9.61
CA ASP A 162 4.01 2.51 -10.91
C ASP A 162 4.13 1.32 -11.87
N SER A 163 5.28 0.65 -11.88
CA SER A 163 5.49 -0.55 -12.70
C SER A 163 4.57 -1.69 -12.27
N VAL A 164 4.50 -1.98 -10.96
CA VAL A 164 3.63 -3.02 -10.40
C VAL A 164 2.16 -2.70 -10.69
N ARG A 165 1.73 -1.45 -10.48
CA ARG A 165 0.36 -1.02 -10.74
C ARG A 165 -0.01 -1.11 -12.21
N THR A 166 0.89 -0.70 -13.10
CA THR A 166 0.68 -0.77 -14.56
C THR A 166 0.54 -2.23 -15.01
N GLU A 167 1.44 -3.11 -14.57
CA GLU A 167 1.36 -4.55 -14.90
C GLU A 167 0.10 -5.21 -14.34
N LEU A 168 -0.29 -4.85 -13.11
CA LEU A 168 -1.51 -5.32 -12.48
C LEU A 168 -2.75 -4.90 -13.27
N LEU A 169 -2.87 -3.61 -13.63
CA LEU A 169 -3.99 -3.11 -14.43
C LEU A 169 -4.08 -3.83 -15.78
N ILE A 170 -2.94 -3.99 -16.49
CA ILE A 170 -2.88 -4.77 -17.74
C ILE A 170 -3.39 -6.20 -17.56
N ARG A 171 -3.02 -6.84 -16.43
CA ARG A 171 -3.39 -8.23 -16.13
C ARG A 171 -4.89 -8.38 -15.87
N ILE A 172 -5.52 -7.41 -15.19
CA ILE A 172 -6.94 -7.50 -14.80
C ILE A 172 -7.91 -6.93 -15.85
N SER A 173 -7.46 -6.04 -16.74
CA SER A 173 -8.30 -5.49 -17.82
C SER A 173 -9.09 -6.55 -18.61
N PRO A 174 -8.49 -7.68 -19.10
CA PRO A 174 -9.26 -8.70 -19.82
C PRO A 174 -10.30 -9.42 -18.95
N MET A 175 -10.13 -9.47 -17.62
CA MET A 175 -11.09 -10.05 -16.68
C MET A 175 -12.30 -9.12 -16.53
N LEU A 176 -12.03 -7.82 -16.35
CA LEU A 176 -13.07 -6.80 -16.21
C LEU A 176 -13.87 -6.59 -17.51
N ALA A 177 -13.22 -6.73 -18.67
CA ALA A 177 -13.89 -6.68 -19.98
C ALA A 177 -14.97 -7.75 -20.17
N VAL A 178 -14.94 -8.85 -19.41
CA VAL A 178 -15.97 -9.90 -19.38
C VAL A 178 -16.73 -9.95 -18.05
N SER A 179 -16.67 -8.87 -17.26
CA SER A 179 -17.31 -8.72 -15.95
C SER A 179 -16.91 -9.80 -14.93
N ASP A 180 -15.70 -10.35 -15.03
CA ASP A 180 -15.14 -11.27 -14.03
C ASP A 180 -14.53 -10.49 -12.86
N TYR A 181 -15.41 -9.85 -12.09
CA TYR A 181 -15.04 -9.07 -10.91
C TYR A 181 -14.34 -9.92 -9.85
N GLN A 182 -14.72 -11.20 -9.74
CA GLN A 182 -14.12 -12.10 -8.77
C GLN A 182 -12.63 -12.29 -9.02
N GLN A 183 -12.25 -12.66 -10.25
CA GLN A 183 -10.84 -12.87 -10.58
C GLN A 183 -10.05 -11.56 -10.60
N ALA A 184 -10.66 -10.46 -11.08
CA ALA A 184 -10.00 -9.16 -11.10
C ALA A 184 -9.64 -8.69 -9.68
N VAL A 185 -10.63 -8.67 -8.77
CA VAL A 185 -10.41 -8.27 -7.38
C VAL A 185 -9.44 -9.21 -6.68
N GLN A 186 -9.60 -10.53 -6.84
CA GLN A 186 -8.66 -11.48 -6.22
C GLN A 186 -7.22 -11.27 -6.72
N THR A 187 -7.04 -10.94 -8.00
CA THR A 187 -5.71 -10.65 -8.55
C THR A 187 -5.08 -9.41 -7.90
N VAL A 188 -5.86 -8.34 -7.66
CA VAL A 188 -5.37 -7.15 -6.93
C VAL A 188 -4.98 -7.53 -5.50
N LEU A 189 -5.85 -8.27 -4.80
CA LEU A 189 -5.59 -8.73 -3.43
C LEU A 189 -4.34 -9.61 -3.32
N ASP A 190 -4.15 -10.53 -4.28
CA ASP A 190 -2.99 -11.40 -4.35
C ASP A 190 -1.71 -10.60 -4.63
N THR A 191 -1.77 -9.60 -5.50
CA THR A 191 -0.62 -8.72 -5.77
C THR A 191 -0.23 -7.90 -4.54
N ILE A 192 -1.20 -7.34 -3.80
CA ILE A 192 -0.92 -6.68 -2.52
C ILE A 192 -0.22 -7.68 -1.58
N ALA A 193 -0.73 -8.90 -1.49
CA ALA A 193 -0.17 -9.93 -0.62
C ALA A 193 1.26 -10.37 -1.01
N GLU A 194 1.59 -10.28 -2.29
CA GLU A 194 2.89 -10.63 -2.84
C GLU A 194 3.95 -9.55 -2.57
N VAL A 195 3.58 -8.27 -2.67
CA VAL A 195 4.56 -7.16 -2.66
C VAL A 195 4.61 -6.38 -1.36
N CYS A 196 3.51 -6.29 -0.60
CA CYS A 196 3.48 -5.50 0.62
C CYS A 196 4.04 -6.28 1.82
N PRO A 197 4.84 -5.64 2.69
CA PRO A 197 5.28 -6.25 3.94
C PRO A 197 4.15 -6.34 4.97
N ALA A 198 4.24 -7.29 5.90
CA ALA A 198 3.27 -7.48 6.99
C ALA A 198 3.88 -7.24 8.39
N HIS A 199 5.20 -7.29 8.49
CA HIS A 199 5.98 -7.21 9.74
C HIS A 199 7.09 -6.16 9.69
N VAL A 200 7.41 -5.61 8.52
CA VAL A 200 8.45 -4.60 8.33
C VAL A 200 7.84 -3.31 7.77
N PHE A 201 7.69 -2.31 8.63
CA PHE A 201 7.09 -1.01 8.30
C PHE A 201 8.18 0.05 8.13
N ASP A 202 8.66 0.23 6.90
CA ASP A 202 9.74 1.18 6.61
C ASP A 202 9.22 2.61 6.33
N GLN A 203 8.60 3.24 7.33
CA GLN A 203 7.92 4.55 7.16
C GLN A 203 8.92 5.67 6.81
N ALA A 204 10.13 5.60 7.36
CA ALA A 204 11.19 6.56 7.04
C ALA A 204 11.93 6.24 5.73
N GLY A 205 11.62 5.11 5.09
CA GLY A 205 12.25 4.73 3.84
C GLY A 205 13.74 4.42 3.93
N ALA A 206 14.19 3.89 5.07
CA ALA A 206 15.58 3.65 5.41
C ALA A 206 16.10 2.27 4.99
N MET A 207 15.27 1.43 4.36
CA MET A 207 15.63 0.10 3.89
C MET A 207 15.30 -0.08 2.40
N ASP A 208 16.14 -0.84 1.72
CA ASP A 208 15.88 -1.23 0.34
C ASP A 208 14.87 -2.40 0.28
N PRO A 209 14.08 -2.52 -0.81
CA PRO A 209 13.06 -3.56 -0.94
C PRO A 209 13.57 -5.00 -0.76
N ALA A 210 14.81 -5.29 -1.16
CA ALA A 210 15.41 -6.61 -1.01
C ALA A 210 15.66 -6.96 0.46
N ASP A 211 16.14 -5.99 1.26
CA ASP A 211 16.32 -6.21 2.70
C ASP A 211 14.99 -6.40 3.41
N ILE A 212 13.96 -5.64 3.02
CA ILE A 212 12.61 -5.78 3.56
C ILE A 212 12.05 -7.18 3.28
N ALA A 213 12.21 -7.68 2.05
CA ALA A 213 11.79 -9.04 1.69
C ALA A 213 12.49 -10.13 2.53
N ASP A 214 13.82 -10.01 2.72
CA ASP A 214 14.59 -10.94 3.55
C ASP A 214 14.14 -10.90 5.03
N LEU A 215 13.84 -9.71 5.55
CA LEU A 215 13.36 -9.50 6.92
C LEU A 215 11.94 -10.07 7.11
N GLU A 216 11.04 -9.90 6.13
CA GLU A 216 9.71 -10.50 6.14
C GLU A 216 9.77 -12.03 6.22
N ASP A 217 10.65 -12.65 5.44
CA ASP A 217 10.84 -14.10 5.50
C ASP A 217 11.42 -14.55 6.84
N THR A 218 12.31 -13.76 7.43
CA THR A 218 12.82 -13.98 8.79
C THR A 218 11.71 -13.90 9.84
N ALA A 219 10.83 -12.89 9.76
CA ALA A 219 9.69 -12.72 10.66
C ALA A 219 8.71 -13.91 10.56
N LYS A 220 8.39 -14.36 9.34
CA LYS A 220 7.54 -15.54 9.10
C LYS A 220 8.15 -16.80 9.70
N GLN A 221 9.46 -17.01 9.53
CA GLN A 221 10.16 -18.16 10.11
C GLN A 221 10.14 -18.14 11.63
N LEU A 222 10.35 -16.97 12.24
CA LEU A 222 10.29 -16.80 13.69
C LEU A 222 8.90 -17.08 14.25
N TYR A 223 7.84 -16.62 13.57
CA TYR A 223 6.47 -16.98 13.95
C TYR A 223 6.23 -18.49 13.80
N ALA A 224 6.71 -19.12 12.73
CA ALA A 224 6.55 -20.55 12.52
C ALA A 224 7.25 -21.39 13.62
N SER A 225 8.45 -21.01 14.03
CA SER A 225 9.30 -21.76 14.98
C SER A 225 8.98 -21.46 16.45
N LYS A 226 8.70 -20.21 16.80
CA LYS A 226 8.53 -19.75 18.20
C LYS A 226 7.11 -19.31 18.54
N LYS A 227 6.22 -19.17 17.55
CA LYS A 227 4.89 -18.53 17.72
C LYS A 227 5.01 -17.10 18.24
N LEU A 228 6.07 -16.41 17.84
CA LEU A 228 6.40 -15.04 18.20
C LEU A 228 6.16 -14.10 17.03
N THR A 229 5.30 -13.10 17.22
CA THR A 229 5.14 -12.01 16.25
C THR A 229 6.25 -10.99 16.48
N ALA A 230 7.21 -10.90 15.56
CA ALA A 230 8.26 -9.90 15.62
C ALA A 230 8.05 -8.87 14.51
N VAL A 231 8.17 -7.60 14.86
CA VAL A 231 7.84 -6.47 13.99
C VAL A 231 8.99 -5.46 14.01
N VAL A 232 9.32 -4.89 12.86
CA VAL A 232 10.27 -3.79 12.74
C VAL A 232 9.54 -2.60 12.13
N CYS A 233 9.78 -1.41 12.68
CA CYS A 233 9.32 -0.14 12.13
C CYS A 233 10.48 0.86 12.08
N THR A 234 10.61 1.61 11.00
CA THR A 234 11.50 2.78 10.94
C THR A 234 10.63 4.04 10.93
N SER A 235 11.03 5.07 11.68
CA SER A 235 10.28 6.31 11.77
C SER A 235 11.21 7.49 12.07
N GLU A 236 10.88 8.66 11.52
CA GLU A 236 11.56 9.91 11.82
C GLU A 236 11.10 10.53 13.15
N ASP A 237 9.91 10.14 13.63
CA ASP A 237 9.27 10.62 14.87
C ASP A 237 9.14 9.49 15.91
N ALA A 238 10.16 8.64 15.98
CA ALA A 238 10.15 7.46 16.83
C ALA A 238 10.09 7.83 18.33
N SER A 239 9.24 7.12 19.07
CA SER A 239 9.17 7.21 20.53
C SER A 239 8.65 5.90 21.13
N GLN A 240 8.82 5.74 22.44
CA GLN A 240 8.26 4.58 23.15
C GLN A 240 6.73 4.53 23.04
N GLU A 241 6.07 5.69 23.16
CA GLU A 241 4.61 5.80 23.02
C GLU A 241 4.16 5.43 21.61
N ALA A 242 4.86 5.91 20.57
CA ALA A 242 4.57 5.54 19.19
C ALA A 242 4.75 4.03 18.94
N ALA A 243 5.79 3.42 19.50
CA ALA A 243 6.03 1.97 19.39
C ALA A 243 4.90 1.15 20.05
N ASP A 244 4.46 1.55 21.24
CA ASP A 244 3.38 0.88 21.98
C ASP A 244 2.03 1.02 21.26
N VAL A 245 1.68 2.24 20.83
CA VAL A 245 0.46 2.52 20.06
C VAL A 245 0.46 1.75 18.75
N LEU A 246 1.59 1.71 18.04
CA LEU A 246 1.70 0.97 16.79
C LEU A 246 1.48 -0.53 17.01
N PHE A 247 2.16 -1.15 17.98
CA PHE A 247 1.98 -2.59 18.19
C PHE A 247 0.54 -2.94 18.60
N GLU A 248 -0.07 -2.16 19.50
CA GLU A 248 -1.46 -2.35 19.91
C GLU A 248 -2.43 -2.18 18.73
N LYS A 249 -2.21 -1.19 17.87
CA LYS A 249 -3.02 -0.98 16.67
C LYS A 249 -2.94 -2.17 15.71
N LEU A 250 -1.74 -2.69 15.47
CA LEU A 250 -1.51 -3.76 14.50
C LEU A 250 -1.98 -5.13 15.03
N TYR A 251 -1.72 -5.43 16.31
CA TYR A 251 -1.83 -6.79 16.84
C TYR A 251 -2.65 -6.91 18.14
N GLY A 252 -3.06 -5.80 18.74
CA GLY A 252 -3.73 -5.76 20.04
C GLY A 252 -2.80 -6.09 21.23
N THR A 253 -3.35 -6.03 22.44
CA THR A 253 -2.57 -6.21 23.69
C THR A 253 -2.25 -7.66 24.02
N GLU A 254 -3.06 -8.60 23.55
CA GLU A 254 -2.98 -10.02 23.92
C GLU A 254 -2.03 -10.84 23.04
N THR A 255 -1.58 -10.28 21.91
CA THR A 255 -0.70 -10.99 20.98
C THR A 255 0.71 -11.07 21.54
N ASP A 256 1.24 -12.29 21.67
CA ASP A 256 2.64 -12.52 22.03
C ASP A 256 3.57 -12.00 20.93
N GLY A 257 4.13 -10.81 21.15
CA GLY A 257 4.98 -10.18 20.17
C GLY A 257 5.96 -9.17 20.73
N ILE A 258 6.87 -8.77 19.85
CA ILE A 258 7.90 -7.77 20.10
C ILE A 258 8.00 -6.87 18.87
N LEU A 259 7.98 -5.56 19.09
CA LEU A 259 8.20 -4.57 18.05
C LEU A 259 9.46 -3.78 18.35
N LEU A 260 10.32 -3.62 17.35
CA LEU A 260 11.42 -2.67 17.37
C LEU A 260 11.05 -1.47 16.50
N MET A 261 11.08 -0.28 17.09
CA MET A 261 10.99 0.98 16.37
C MET A 261 12.36 1.65 16.33
N LEU A 262 12.87 1.88 15.12
CA LEU A 262 14.15 2.51 14.84
C LEU A 262 13.92 3.99 14.52
N ASP A 263 14.53 4.88 15.30
CA ASP A 263 14.59 6.30 15.01
C ASP A 263 15.61 6.56 13.89
N THR A 264 15.17 7.12 12.76
CA THR A 264 16.07 7.42 11.63
C THR A 264 16.65 8.83 11.66
N GLN A 265 16.10 9.73 12.49
CA GLN A 265 16.63 11.09 12.68
C GLN A 265 17.47 11.21 13.95
N GLY A 266 17.12 10.46 14.99
CA GLY A 266 17.88 10.33 16.22
C GLY A 266 18.71 9.05 16.30
N GLU A 267 19.19 8.79 17.52
CA GLU A 267 20.05 7.64 17.84
C GLU A 267 19.34 6.59 18.73
N MET A 268 18.03 6.75 18.93
CA MET A 268 17.28 5.93 19.86
C MET A 268 16.59 4.75 19.18
N MET A 269 16.34 3.72 19.98
CA MET A 269 15.52 2.58 19.60
C MET A 269 14.51 2.31 20.69
N TYR A 270 13.31 1.92 20.30
CA TYR A 270 12.20 1.67 21.22
C TYR A 270 11.66 0.28 21.02
N VAL A 271 11.25 -0.36 22.11
CA VAL A 271 10.73 -1.73 22.08
C VAL A 271 9.37 -1.78 22.72
N SER A 272 8.39 -2.30 21.99
CA SER A 272 7.09 -2.67 22.55
C SER A 272 6.98 -4.18 22.71
N LEU A 273 6.31 -4.62 23.78
CA LEU A 273 6.07 -6.03 24.08
C LEU A 273 4.56 -6.28 24.21
N GLY A 274 4.07 -7.33 23.57
CA GLY A 274 2.68 -7.76 23.63
C GLY A 274 2.48 -9.08 24.38
N GLY A 275 1.24 -9.35 24.81
CA GLY A 275 0.83 -10.64 25.37
C GLY A 275 1.62 -11.05 26.61
N SER A 276 1.89 -12.34 26.74
CA SER A 276 2.62 -12.91 27.88
C SER A 276 4.07 -12.41 27.94
N ILE A 277 4.64 -12.04 26.79
CA ILE A 277 6.04 -11.58 26.67
C ILE A 277 6.32 -10.34 27.51
N ARG A 278 5.36 -9.41 27.58
CA ARG A 278 5.45 -8.20 28.40
C ARG A 278 5.77 -8.52 29.87
N SER A 279 5.29 -9.65 30.37
CA SER A 279 5.49 -10.09 31.76
C SER A 279 6.66 -11.05 31.94
N SER A 280 7.05 -11.79 30.90
CA SER A 280 8.11 -12.81 30.99
C SER A 280 9.50 -12.24 30.71
N ILE A 281 9.60 -11.14 29.96
CA ILE A 281 10.88 -10.52 29.62
C ILE A 281 11.10 -9.26 30.47
N GLY A 282 12.15 -9.29 31.28
CA GLY A 282 12.56 -8.14 32.09
C GLY A 282 13.27 -7.05 31.30
N GLY A 283 13.19 -5.80 31.76
CA GLY A 283 13.82 -4.65 31.12
C GLY A 283 15.34 -4.76 30.97
N THR A 284 16.03 -5.50 31.84
CA THR A 284 17.48 -5.76 31.70
C THR A 284 17.80 -6.61 30.46
N THR A 285 16.95 -7.59 30.14
CA THR A 285 17.12 -8.42 28.93
C THR A 285 16.92 -7.58 27.68
N ILE A 286 15.88 -6.74 27.65
CA ILE A 286 15.61 -5.83 26.54
C ILE A 286 16.74 -4.81 26.37
N GLY A 287 17.23 -4.21 27.46
CA GLY A 287 18.35 -3.27 27.41
C GLY A 287 19.61 -3.91 26.80
N ALA A 288 19.98 -5.11 27.25
CA ALA A 288 21.13 -5.83 26.70
C ALA A 288 20.94 -6.22 25.23
N MET A 289 19.72 -6.53 24.82
CA MET A 289 19.36 -6.80 23.42
C MET A 289 19.51 -5.53 22.56
N LEU A 290 18.99 -4.40 23.03
CA LEU A 290 19.14 -3.10 22.36
C LEU A 290 20.61 -2.69 22.23
N ASP A 291 21.44 -2.88 23.26
CA ASP A 291 22.88 -2.60 23.17
C ASP A 291 23.57 -3.39 22.04
N ARG A 292 23.16 -4.65 21.83
CA ARG A 292 23.70 -5.50 20.76
C ARG A 292 23.18 -5.10 19.38
N ILE A 293 21.93 -4.61 19.30
CA ILE A 293 21.34 -4.10 18.06
C ILE A 293 22.00 -2.78 17.65
N ASP A 294 22.29 -1.90 18.62
CA ASP A 294 22.91 -0.60 18.37
C ASP A 294 24.31 -0.73 17.73
N MET A 295 25.04 -1.79 18.08
CA MET A 295 26.33 -2.09 17.45
C MET A 295 26.20 -2.30 15.93
N GLU A 296 25.13 -2.94 15.47
CA GLU A 296 24.86 -3.22 14.05
C GLU A 296 24.14 -2.05 13.35
N ARG A 297 23.48 -1.17 14.11
CA ARG A 297 22.79 0.02 13.57
C ARG A 297 23.73 0.94 12.78
N ARG A 298 25.03 0.93 13.12
CA ARG A 298 26.07 1.67 12.37
C ARG A 298 26.17 1.26 10.91
N ASP A 299 25.76 0.03 10.59
CA ASP A 299 25.74 -0.52 9.25
C ASP A 299 24.37 -0.32 8.55
N GLY A 300 23.42 0.34 9.22
CA GLY A 300 22.12 0.74 8.69
C GLY A 300 20.92 0.10 9.38
N ALA A 301 19.71 0.57 9.04
CA ALA A 301 18.45 0.10 9.61
C ALA A 301 18.22 -1.41 9.34
N ALA A 302 18.55 -1.88 8.14
CA ALA A 302 18.43 -3.29 7.79
C ALA A 302 19.33 -4.20 8.63
N ALA A 303 20.57 -3.77 8.93
CA ALA A 303 21.48 -4.53 9.78
C ALA A 303 20.98 -4.63 11.23
N ALA A 304 20.50 -3.51 11.79
CA ALA A 304 19.84 -3.49 13.10
C ALA A 304 18.59 -4.40 13.13
N ALA A 305 17.75 -4.36 12.10
CA ALA A 305 16.56 -5.20 11.99
C ALA A 305 16.92 -6.70 11.92
N LYS A 306 17.93 -7.09 11.12
CA LYS A 306 18.43 -8.47 11.05
C LYS A 306 18.91 -8.93 12.42
N LYS A 307 19.67 -8.08 13.12
CA LYS A 307 20.15 -8.36 14.46
C LYS A 307 19.01 -8.53 15.45
N PHE A 308 18.00 -7.68 15.37
CA PHE A 308 16.80 -7.75 16.20
C PHE A 308 16.07 -9.08 16.07
N PHE A 309 15.79 -9.54 14.84
CA PHE A 309 15.13 -10.83 14.65
C PHE A 309 15.96 -12.00 15.19
N SER A 310 17.28 -11.96 15.02
CA SER A 310 18.19 -12.96 15.58
C SER A 310 18.14 -12.98 17.11
N GLU A 311 18.13 -11.81 17.76
CA GLU A 311 18.02 -11.72 19.22
C GLU A 311 16.64 -12.19 19.71
N ALA A 312 15.57 -11.84 18.98
CA ALA A 312 14.20 -12.26 19.28
C ALA A 312 14.04 -13.79 19.26
N GLU A 313 14.77 -14.49 18.38
CA GLU A 313 14.79 -15.96 18.33
C GLU A 313 15.36 -16.61 19.61
N THR A 314 16.28 -15.90 20.29
CA THR A 314 16.93 -16.38 21.52
C THR A 314 16.10 -16.17 22.78
N LEU A 315 14.99 -15.42 22.70
CA LEU A 315 14.13 -15.15 23.84
C LEU A 315 13.50 -16.47 24.33
N GLU A 316 13.78 -16.81 25.59
CA GLU A 316 13.14 -17.91 26.28
C GLU A 316 11.73 -17.50 26.71
N ARG A 317 10.74 -18.36 26.42
CA ARG A 317 9.33 -18.18 26.80
C ARG A 317 9.01 -18.90 28.10
#